data_AF-A0A3B6FND6-F1
#
_entry.id   AF-A0A3B6FND6-F1
#
_cell.length_a   1.000
_cell.length_b   1.000
_cell.length_c   1.000
_cell.angle_alpha   90.00
_cell.angle_beta   90.00
_cell.angle_gamma   90.00
#
_symmetry.space_group_name_H-M   'P 1'
#
loop_
_entity.id
_entity.type
_entity.pdbx_description
1 polymer ?
#
loop_
_entity_poly.entity_id
_entity_poly.type
_entity_poly.pdbx_seq_one_letter_code
_entity_poly.pdbx_strand_id
1 'polypeptide(L)'
;MEERLASHKRAPRKPKPPPRRTKPTVAAAPTSSPSLTGPPRPPGIPPPPGPPPRLPGGPVPPPPSMKMPGKGRPPVAVGGGGERMRRAPEIVEFYQSLTRRGEARQAGSRGPKASGGSTAPKSDLIGEITKNSPHLLAVQADVETQGDFVRTLVAEVREATFASIEDVVAFVTWLDEELSFLVDEQAVLKHFDWPEKRADTLRDAAARYQGLLQLEKQISSFVDDRALHRDAALGKMYSLFEKTEKSVHKFLQDRDAADTKNNLISRYKEQDIPVGWMSDAGLIVKVKLACVNLAKQYMTRVVSEIDGLRGINKDHTRETALFKRLKEQNSEVLLHQGVRFAFRVHQFTGGFTAQSLGAFDELKRRHNDGTT
;
A
#
# COMPACT_ATOMS: atom_id res chain seq x y z
N MET A 1 44.05 -11.45 -13.71
CA MET A 1 42.61 -11.48 -13.40
C MET A 1 42.33 -12.39 -12.20
N GLU A 2 42.85 -13.62 -12.16
CA GLU A 2 42.65 -14.56 -11.03
C GLU A 2 43.04 -14.00 -9.66
N GLU A 3 44.15 -13.29 -9.54
CA GLU A 3 44.62 -12.73 -8.26
C GLU A 3 43.69 -11.62 -7.70
N ARG A 4 43.05 -10.83 -8.59
CA ARG A 4 42.08 -9.79 -8.20
C ARG A 4 40.69 -10.35 -7.92
N LEU A 5 40.32 -11.46 -8.55
CA LEU A 5 39.12 -12.22 -8.19
C LEU A 5 39.29 -12.83 -6.80
N ALA A 6 40.47 -13.39 -6.50
CA ALA A 6 40.76 -14.01 -5.21
C ALA A 6 40.59 -13.06 -4.02
N SER A 7 40.92 -11.78 -4.15
CA SER A 7 40.75 -10.79 -3.07
C SER A 7 39.28 -10.45 -2.75
N HIS A 8 38.36 -10.74 -3.66
CA HIS A 8 36.92 -10.49 -3.49
C HIS A 8 36.14 -11.76 -3.15
N LYS A 9 36.78 -12.94 -3.13
CA LYS A 9 36.14 -14.22 -2.79
C LYS A 9 35.75 -14.24 -1.32
N ARG A 10 34.45 -14.36 -1.06
CA ARG A 10 33.91 -14.59 0.28
C ARG A 10 33.80 -16.08 0.54
N ALA A 11 33.94 -16.50 1.79
CA ALA A 11 33.82 -17.92 2.16
C ALA A 11 32.42 -18.46 1.77
N PRO A 12 32.31 -19.69 1.25
CA PRO A 12 31.02 -20.31 0.96
C PRO A 12 30.16 -20.39 2.21
N ARG A 13 28.95 -19.84 2.16
CA ARG A 13 28.02 -19.84 3.30
C ARG A 13 27.01 -20.98 3.16
N LYS A 14 26.69 -21.64 4.27
CA LYS A 14 25.49 -22.49 4.36
C LYS A 14 24.32 -21.62 4.82
N PRO A 15 23.18 -21.59 4.10
CA PRO A 15 22.05 -20.80 4.52
C PRO A 15 21.54 -21.30 5.88
N LYS A 16 21.08 -20.38 6.73
CA LYS A 16 20.36 -20.76 7.94
C LYS A 16 19.09 -21.53 7.55
N PRO A 17 18.62 -22.50 8.35
CA PRO A 17 17.37 -23.19 8.04
C PRO A 17 16.20 -22.20 7.97
N PRO A 18 15.26 -22.37 7.02
CA PRO A 18 14.10 -21.49 6.91
C PRO A 18 13.19 -21.61 8.15
N PRO A 19 12.40 -20.58 8.46
CA PRO A 19 11.45 -20.62 9.57
C PRO A 19 10.48 -21.80 9.43
N ARG A 20 10.08 -22.36 10.58
CA ARG A 20 9.44 -23.67 10.71
C ARG A 20 8.16 -23.76 9.86
N ARG A 21 8.17 -24.67 8.87
CA ARG A 21 7.00 -25.02 8.06
C ARG A 21 5.88 -25.53 8.97
N THR A 22 4.80 -24.77 9.14
CA THR A 22 3.57 -25.19 9.81
C THR A 22 2.88 -26.23 8.91
N LYS A 23 3.35 -27.48 8.94
CA LYS A 23 2.67 -28.57 8.24
C LYS A 23 1.25 -28.72 8.82
N PRO A 24 0.19 -28.83 7.98
CA PRO A 24 -1.10 -29.30 8.46
C PRO A 24 -0.87 -30.73 8.96
N THR A 25 -0.99 -30.94 10.27
CA THR A 25 -0.90 -32.27 10.85
C THR A 25 -2.18 -32.99 10.45
N VAL A 26 -2.09 -33.92 9.49
CA VAL A 26 -3.13 -34.91 9.24
C VAL A 26 -3.08 -35.88 10.42
N ALA A 27 -3.92 -35.64 11.43
CA ALA A 27 -4.16 -36.62 12.48
C ALA A 27 -5.02 -37.75 11.89
N ALA A 28 -4.47 -38.97 11.95
CA ALA A 28 -5.16 -40.19 11.59
C ALA A 28 -6.39 -40.43 12.48
N ALA A 29 -7.46 -40.93 11.85
CA ALA A 29 -8.69 -41.34 12.51
C ALA A 29 -8.48 -42.53 13.46
N PRO A 30 -9.38 -42.69 14.44
CA PRO A 30 -9.88 -44.01 14.77
C PRO A 30 -11.39 -44.12 14.54
N THR A 31 -11.76 -45.27 14.02
CA THR A 31 -13.08 -45.77 13.65
C THR A 31 -13.96 -46.13 14.84
N SER A 32 -15.27 -46.05 14.58
CA SER A 32 -16.41 -46.82 15.12
C SER A 32 -17.05 -46.47 16.49
N SER A 33 -18.33 -46.11 16.36
CA SER A 33 -19.44 -45.88 17.31
C SER A 33 -19.97 -47.17 17.99
N PRO A 34 -20.97 -47.15 18.92
CA PRO A 34 -22.36 -46.78 18.62
C PRO A 34 -23.12 -45.95 19.68
N SER A 35 -24.24 -45.43 19.17
CA SER A 35 -25.29 -44.54 19.66
C SER A 35 -26.10 -44.94 20.90
N LEU A 36 -26.55 -43.94 21.66
CA LEU A 36 -27.84 -43.95 22.39
C LEU A 36 -28.56 -42.60 22.27
N THR A 37 -29.88 -42.70 22.27
CA THR A 37 -30.95 -41.81 21.78
C THR A 37 -31.37 -40.71 22.76
N GLY A 38 -31.74 -39.54 22.23
CA GLY A 38 -32.46 -38.45 22.92
C GLY A 38 -33.39 -37.68 21.96
N PRO A 39 -34.48 -37.03 22.47
CA PRO A 39 -35.74 -36.81 21.76
C PRO A 39 -35.78 -35.56 20.83
N PRO A 40 -36.80 -35.43 19.94
CA PRO A 40 -36.79 -34.50 18.81
C PRO A 40 -37.14 -33.06 19.19
N ARG A 41 -36.49 -32.07 18.55
CA ARG A 41 -36.78 -30.64 18.67
C ARG A 41 -37.47 -30.12 17.38
N PRO A 42 -38.41 -29.15 17.47
CA PRO A 42 -39.42 -28.85 16.45
C PRO A 42 -38.87 -28.22 15.15
N PRO A 43 -39.67 -28.18 14.07
CA PRO A 43 -39.27 -27.76 12.73
C PRO A 43 -38.93 -26.27 12.63
N GLY A 44 -38.06 -25.97 11.66
CA GLY A 44 -37.40 -24.69 11.45
C GLY A 44 -38.31 -23.50 11.17
N ILE A 45 -37.80 -22.33 11.59
CA ILE A 45 -38.33 -21.02 11.24
C ILE A 45 -37.81 -20.68 9.84
N PRO A 46 -38.66 -20.30 8.88
CA PRO A 46 -38.22 -19.89 7.54
C PRO A 46 -37.47 -18.55 7.57
N PRO A 47 -36.57 -18.29 6.61
CA PRO A 47 -35.86 -17.01 6.51
C PRO A 47 -36.83 -15.84 6.24
N PRO A 48 -36.50 -14.62 6.72
CA PRO A 48 -37.34 -13.44 6.51
C PRO A 48 -37.48 -13.07 5.02
N PRO A 49 -38.62 -12.49 4.62
CA PRO A 49 -38.93 -12.18 3.23
C PRO A 49 -37.99 -11.10 2.68
N GLY A 50 -37.42 -11.37 1.50
CA GLY A 50 -36.65 -10.39 0.74
C GLY A 50 -37.49 -9.19 0.28
N PRO A 51 -36.85 -8.05 -0.02
CA PRO A 51 -37.53 -6.86 -0.52
C PRO A 51 -38.17 -7.09 -1.91
N PRO A 52 -39.25 -6.36 -2.25
CA PRO A 52 -40.14 -6.70 -3.35
C PRO A 52 -39.54 -6.49 -4.76
N PRO A 53 -40.11 -7.15 -5.80
CA PRO A 53 -39.64 -7.05 -7.18
C PRO A 53 -40.01 -5.72 -7.81
N ARG A 54 -39.08 -5.08 -8.54
CA ARG A 54 -39.38 -3.95 -9.43
C ARG A 54 -39.59 -4.46 -10.85
N LEU A 55 -40.78 -4.23 -11.40
CA LEU A 55 -41.13 -4.40 -12.82
C LEU A 55 -40.89 -3.07 -13.60
N PRO A 56 -40.88 -3.11 -14.94
CA PRO A 56 -39.87 -2.44 -15.76
C PRO A 56 -40.32 -1.07 -16.31
N GLY A 57 -39.35 -0.21 -16.61
CA GLY A 57 -39.53 0.90 -17.55
C GLY A 57 -39.00 2.25 -17.06
N GLY A 58 -37.93 2.72 -17.69
CA GLY A 58 -37.39 4.08 -17.55
C GLY A 58 -35.85 4.10 -17.67
N PRO A 59 -35.26 4.66 -18.73
CA PRO A 59 -33.82 4.57 -18.96
C PRO A 59 -33.04 5.47 -18.00
N VAL A 60 -32.14 4.86 -17.22
CA VAL A 60 -31.16 5.56 -16.38
C VAL A 60 -29.87 5.76 -17.21
N PRO A 61 -29.25 6.94 -17.21
CA PRO A 61 -28.19 7.33 -18.15
C PRO A 61 -26.89 6.52 -17.98
N PRO A 62 -26.10 6.33 -19.07
CA PRO A 62 -24.94 5.46 -19.08
C PRO A 62 -23.73 6.06 -18.32
N PRO A 63 -22.86 5.20 -17.75
CA PRO A 63 -21.58 5.61 -17.17
C PRO A 63 -20.63 6.14 -18.26
N PRO A 64 -19.82 7.19 -17.99
CA PRO A 64 -18.87 7.67 -18.96
C PRO A 64 -17.74 6.65 -19.16
N SER A 65 -17.80 5.97 -20.31
CA SER A 65 -16.72 5.15 -20.87
C SER A 65 -15.72 6.08 -21.56
N MET A 66 -14.50 6.21 -21.04
CA MET A 66 -13.40 6.83 -21.77
C MET A 66 -12.54 5.74 -22.42
N LYS A 67 -12.88 5.42 -23.68
CA LYS A 67 -11.94 4.83 -24.62
C LYS A 67 -11.11 5.95 -25.25
N MET A 68 -9.81 5.73 -25.32
CA MET A 68 -8.83 6.52 -26.08
C MET A 68 -9.25 6.68 -27.54
N PRO A 69 -8.95 7.83 -28.16
CA PRO A 69 -8.17 7.77 -29.41
C PRO A 69 -7.08 8.86 -29.54
N GLY A 70 -5.93 8.40 -30.05
CA GLY A 70 -5.08 9.04 -31.07
C GLY A 70 -4.86 10.56 -31.13
N LYS A 71 -3.56 10.92 -31.06
CA LYS A 71 -2.85 11.89 -31.93
C LYS A 71 -3.55 13.22 -32.28
N GLY A 72 -3.04 14.31 -31.70
CA GLY A 72 -3.13 15.66 -32.27
C GLY A 72 -3.12 16.78 -31.23
N ARG A 73 -2.02 17.54 -31.16
CA ARG A 73 -1.94 18.89 -30.56
C ARG A 73 -2.81 19.88 -31.37
N PRO A 74 -3.22 21.07 -30.86
CA PRO A 74 -2.48 21.99 -29.95
C PRO A 74 -3.33 22.67 -28.83
N PRO A 75 -2.72 23.36 -27.85
CA PRO A 75 -3.49 24.16 -26.89
C PRO A 75 -3.56 25.65 -27.28
N VAL A 76 -4.79 26.17 -27.19
CA VAL A 76 -5.12 27.61 -27.21
C VAL A 76 -5.11 28.15 -25.78
N ALA A 77 -4.73 29.42 -25.66
CA ALA A 77 -4.60 30.21 -24.45
C ALA A 77 -5.93 30.52 -23.73
N VAL A 78 -5.89 30.62 -22.39
CA VAL A 78 -6.69 31.58 -21.60
C VAL A 78 -5.84 32.06 -20.40
N GLY A 79 -5.94 33.35 -20.10
CA GLY A 79 -5.16 34.07 -19.08
C GLY A 79 -5.72 34.01 -17.66
N GLY A 80 -4.89 34.53 -16.73
CA GLY A 80 -5.23 34.74 -15.32
C GLY A 80 -3.99 34.56 -14.43
N GLY A 81 -3.38 35.68 -14.02
CA GLY A 81 -2.15 35.86 -13.24
C GLY A 81 -1.66 34.71 -12.36
N GLY A 82 -0.43 34.27 -12.63
CA GLY A 82 0.33 33.32 -11.81
C GLY A 82 1.50 32.79 -12.64
N GLU A 83 2.71 33.12 -12.20
CA GLU A 83 4.00 32.81 -12.83
C GLU A 83 4.06 31.37 -13.37
N ARG A 84 4.07 31.21 -14.70
CA ARG A 84 4.14 29.90 -15.37
C ARG A 84 5.58 29.62 -15.76
N MET A 85 6.19 28.60 -15.15
CA MET A 85 7.45 28.02 -15.61
C MET A 85 7.30 27.57 -17.07
N ARG A 86 7.96 28.27 -17.98
CA ARG A 86 8.08 27.89 -19.39
C ARG A 86 9.21 26.88 -19.50
N ARG A 87 8.97 25.72 -20.12
CA ARG A 87 10.07 24.84 -20.54
C ARG A 87 10.93 25.60 -21.56
N ALA A 88 12.20 25.78 -21.25
CA ALA A 88 13.20 26.46 -22.07
C ALA A 88 14.05 25.41 -22.80
N PRO A 89 13.61 24.90 -23.98
CA PRO A 89 14.40 23.97 -24.80
C PRO A 89 15.77 24.53 -25.17
N GLU A 90 15.95 25.85 -25.12
CA GLU A 90 17.21 26.55 -25.33
C GLU A 90 18.29 26.14 -24.31
N ILE A 91 17.90 25.79 -23.07
CA ILE A 91 18.84 25.30 -22.04
C ILE A 91 19.33 23.90 -22.40
N VAL A 92 18.45 23.06 -22.94
CA VAL A 92 18.79 21.70 -23.38
C VAL A 92 19.69 21.75 -24.60
N GLU A 93 19.41 22.63 -25.56
CA GLU A 93 20.25 22.87 -26.74
C GLU A 93 21.61 23.45 -26.33
N PHE A 94 21.64 24.38 -25.37
CA PHE A 94 22.90 24.93 -24.86
C PHE A 94 23.75 23.88 -24.13
N TYR A 95 23.13 23.04 -23.30
CA TYR A 95 23.82 21.92 -22.64
C TYR A 95 24.36 20.91 -23.65
N GLN A 96 23.56 20.54 -24.66
CA GLN A 96 24.00 19.67 -25.76
C GLN A 96 25.11 20.31 -26.60
N SER A 97 25.08 21.63 -26.79
CA SER A 97 26.15 22.37 -27.48
C SER A 97 27.46 22.35 -26.68
N LEU A 98 27.38 22.42 -25.34
CA LEU A 98 28.55 22.34 -24.45
C LEU A 98 29.13 20.93 -24.42
N THR A 99 28.31 19.88 -24.34
CA THR A 99 28.80 18.49 -24.37
C THR A 99 29.36 18.13 -25.76
N ARG A 100 28.68 18.51 -26.85
CA ARG A 100 29.18 18.29 -28.22
C ARG A 100 30.45 19.10 -28.54
N ARG A 101 30.63 20.28 -27.93
CA ARG A 101 31.87 21.08 -28.03
C ARG A 101 32.99 20.54 -27.13
N GLY A 102 32.66 19.89 -26.01
CA GLY A 102 33.60 19.16 -25.16
C GLY A 102 34.21 17.94 -25.87
N GLU A 103 33.41 17.24 -26.66
CA GLU A 103 33.85 16.09 -27.47
C GLU A 103 34.67 16.51 -28.70
N ALA A 104 34.39 17.68 -29.30
CA ALA A 104 35.10 18.20 -30.47
C ALA A 104 36.46 18.89 -30.17
N ARG A 105 36.83 19.08 -28.90
CA ARG A 105 38.08 19.77 -28.51
C ARG A 105 39.29 18.86 -28.26
N GLN A 106 39.20 17.57 -28.54
CA GLN A 106 40.36 16.67 -28.50
C GLN A 106 40.75 16.17 -29.90
N ALA A 107 40.75 17.09 -30.88
CA ALA A 107 41.48 16.93 -32.13
C ALA A 107 42.31 18.20 -32.37
N GLY A 108 43.62 18.11 -32.14
CA GLY A 108 44.62 19.03 -32.67
C GLY A 108 44.91 20.30 -31.85
N SER A 109 45.80 20.20 -30.87
CA SER A 109 46.69 21.32 -30.53
C SER A 109 48.12 20.81 -30.40
N ARG A 110 49.00 21.38 -31.22
CA ARG A 110 50.42 21.05 -31.37
C ARG A 110 51.20 21.55 -30.14
N GLY A 111 51.85 20.63 -29.44
CA GLY A 111 52.99 20.87 -28.55
C GLY A 111 54.16 19.96 -28.95
N PRO A 112 55.43 20.34 -28.71
CA PRO A 112 56.58 19.84 -29.45
C PRO A 112 56.96 18.39 -29.08
N LYS A 113 57.56 17.71 -30.06
CA LYS A 113 57.96 16.30 -30.06
C LYS A 113 58.72 15.88 -28.79
N ALA A 114 58.19 14.86 -28.12
CA ALA A 114 59.00 13.83 -27.46
C ALA A 114 58.45 12.46 -27.92
N SER A 115 59.36 11.60 -28.33
CA SER A 115 59.13 10.29 -28.95
C SER A 115 58.50 9.28 -28.00
N GLY A 116 57.54 8.48 -28.52
CA GLY A 116 57.28 7.11 -28.05
C GLY A 116 55.88 6.87 -27.49
N GLY A 117 55.22 5.82 -28.03
CA GLY A 117 54.30 5.00 -27.25
C GLY A 117 52.81 5.06 -27.59
N SER A 118 52.34 4.04 -28.33
CA SER A 118 51.01 3.43 -28.31
C SER A 118 49.75 4.29 -28.46
N THR A 119 49.11 4.21 -29.63
CA THR A 119 47.67 4.42 -29.78
C THR A 119 46.92 3.19 -29.25
N ALA A 120 46.68 3.12 -27.94
CA ALA A 120 45.70 2.17 -27.40
C ALA A 120 44.27 2.74 -27.63
N PRO A 121 43.27 1.93 -27.99
CA PRO A 121 41.93 2.42 -28.26
C PRO A 121 41.27 2.86 -26.95
N LYS A 122 40.85 4.12 -26.83
CA LYS A 122 40.14 4.61 -25.64
C LYS A 122 38.83 3.87 -25.36
N SER A 123 38.22 3.20 -26.35
CA SER A 123 37.04 2.34 -26.17
C SER A 123 37.38 0.99 -25.53
N ASP A 124 38.54 0.41 -25.84
CA ASP A 124 39.03 -0.80 -25.16
C ASP A 124 39.37 -0.47 -23.71
N LEU A 125 39.93 0.72 -23.45
CA LEU A 125 40.22 1.14 -22.08
C LEU A 125 38.94 1.29 -21.24
N ILE A 126 37.88 1.88 -21.79
CA ILE A 126 36.59 2.03 -21.08
C ILE A 126 35.87 0.68 -20.95
N GLY A 127 35.92 -0.18 -21.97
CA GLY A 127 35.39 -1.54 -21.91
C GLY A 127 36.12 -2.41 -20.89
N GLU A 128 37.44 -2.32 -20.82
CA GLU A 128 38.29 -3.00 -19.84
C GLU A 128 38.11 -2.43 -18.43
N ILE A 129 38.01 -1.11 -18.25
CA ILE A 129 37.74 -0.49 -16.94
C ILE A 129 36.35 -0.87 -16.44
N THR A 130 35.35 -0.91 -17.33
CA THR A 130 33.99 -1.33 -16.98
C THR A 130 33.99 -2.81 -16.60
N LYS A 131 34.61 -3.68 -17.41
CA LYS A 131 34.69 -5.13 -17.17
C LYS A 131 35.53 -5.51 -15.94
N ASN A 132 36.51 -4.68 -15.58
CA ASN A 132 37.37 -4.85 -14.39
C ASN A 132 36.90 -4.00 -13.20
N SER A 133 35.68 -3.47 -13.23
CA SER A 133 35.13 -2.74 -12.10
C SER A 133 35.13 -3.64 -10.86
N PRO A 134 35.56 -3.15 -9.68
CA PRO A 134 35.57 -3.94 -8.45
C PRO A 134 34.20 -4.52 -8.12
N HIS A 135 33.11 -3.82 -8.50
CA HIS A 135 31.74 -4.33 -8.35
C HIS A 135 31.49 -5.59 -9.17
N LEU A 136 31.79 -5.57 -10.47
CA LEU A 136 31.55 -6.72 -11.35
C LEU A 136 32.48 -7.89 -11.00
N LEU A 137 33.70 -7.62 -10.56
CA LEU A 137 34.61 -8.66 -10.05
C LEU A 137 34.07 -9.30 -8.75
N ALA A 138 33.47 -8.51 -7.86
CA ALA A 138 32.85 -9.02 -6.64
C ALA A 138 31.58 -9.84 -6.94
N VAL A 139 30.75 -9.40 -7.89
CA VAL A 139 29.60 -10.19 -8.39
C VAL A 139 30.08 -11.51 -8.97
N GLN A 140 31.10 -11.50 -9.83
CA GLN A 140 31.64 -12.72 -10.42
C GLN A 140 32.24 -13.64 -9.34
N ALA A 141 32.93 -13.09 -8.35
CA ALA A 141 33.45 -13.87 -7.22
C ALA A 141 32.32 -14.53 -6.43
N ASP A 142 31.20 -13.85 -6.19
CA ASP A 142 30.03 -14.45 -5.52
C ASP A 142 29.36 -15.52 -6.39
N VAL A 143 29.24 -15.30 -7.71
CA VAL A 143 28.72 -16.33 -8.64
C VAL A 143 29.57 -17.59 -8.62
N GLU A 144 30.90 -17.45 -8.55
CA GLU A 144 31.83 -18.59 -8.49
C GLU A 144 31.83 -19.29 -7.12
N THR A 145 31.77 -18.54 -6.02
CA THR A 145 31.98 -19.07 -4.66
C THR A 145 30.70 -19.45 -3.93
N GLN A 146 29.58 -18.81 -4.23
CA GLN A 146 28.30 -18.98 -3.52
C GLN A 146 27.29 -19.81 -4.32
N GLY A 147 27.73 -20.57 -5.31
CA GLY A 147 26.81 -21.35 -6.15
C GLY A 147 25.96 -22.36 -5.37
N ASP A 148 26.54 -23.07 -4.40
CA ASP A 148 25.80 -24.05 -3.58
C ASP A 148 24.82 -23.38 -2.62
N PHE A 149 25.19 -22.20 -2.09
CA PHE A 149 24.33 -21.37 -1.27
C PHE A 149 23.08 -20.95 -2.07
N VAL A 150 23.26 -20.37 -3.27
CA VAL A 150 22.15 -19.93 -4.11
C VAL A 150 21.31 -21.11 -4.58
N ARG A 151 21.91 -22.24 -4.98
CA ARG A 151 21.17 -23.46 -5.35
C ARG A 151 20.28 -23.97 -4.22
N THR A 152 20.76 -23.88 -2.97
CA THR A 152 19.96 -24.24 -1.80
C THR A 152 18.76 -23.30 -1.63
N LEU A 153 18.96 -21.98 -1.76
CA LEU A 153 17.86 -21.01 -1.71
C LEU A 153 16.85 -21.21 -2.84
N VAL A 154 17.31 -21.54 -4.06
CA VAL A 154 16.44 -21.86 -5.19
C VAL A 154 15.52 -23.04 -4.87
N ALA A 155 16.07 -24.12 -4.30
CA ALA A 155 15.28 -25.27 -3.90
C ALA A 155 14.25 -24.89 -2.82
N GLU A 156 14.67 -24.13 -1.79
CA GLU A 156 13.75 -23.67 -0.74
C GLU A 156 12.61 -22.80 -1.28
N VAL A 157 12.89 -21.85 -2.17
CA VAL A 157 11.83 -21.00 -2.75
C VAL A 157 10.85 -21.83 -3.58
N ARG A 158 11.33 -22.82 -4.35
CA ARG A 158 10.48 -23.69 -5.17
C ARG A 158 9.60 -24.64 -4.34
N GLU A 159 10.17 -25.21 -3.28
CA GLU A 159 9.52 -26.23 -2.46
C GLU A 159 8.72 -25.68 -1.27
N ALA A 160 8.89 -24.39 -0.93
CA ALA A 160 8.19 -23.78 0.19
C ALA A 160 6.68 -23.82 -0.02
N THR A 161 5.96 -24.28 0.99
CA THR A 161 4.49 -24.25 1.08
C THR A 161 4.10 -23.57 2.37
N PHE A 162 3.00 -22.82 2.34
CA PHE A 162 2.60 -21.93 3.43
C PHE A 162 1.17 -22.23 3.86
N ALA A 163 0.94 -22.32 5.17
CA ALA A 163 -0.41 -22.49 5.72
C ALA A 163 -1.10 -21.14 5.88
N SER A 164 -0.33 -20.09 6.24
CA SER A 164 -0.84 -18.74 6.40
C SER A 164 0.07 -17.68 5.76
N ILE A 165 -0.44 -16.45 5.66
CA ILE A 165 0.33 -15.32 5.10
C ILE A 165 1.45 -14.87 6.05
N GLU A 166 1.31 -15.12 7.36
CA GLU A 166 2.34 -14.87 8.35
C GLU A 166 3.57 -15.75 8.10
N ASP A 167 3.37 -17.01 7.68
CA ASP A 167 4.47 -17.89 7.29
C ASP A 167 5.20 -17.35 6.05
N VAL A 168 4.46 -16.80 5.08
CA VAL A 168 5.04 -16.15 3.89
C VAL A 168 5.88 -14.93 4.30
N VAL A 169 5.37 -14.09 5.20
CA VAL A 169 6.12 -12.94 5.71
C VAL A 169 7.41 -13.39 6.37
N ALA A 170 7.34 -14.36 7.28
CA ALA A 170 8.52 -14.87 7.98
C ALA A 170 9.55 -15.45 7.01
N PHE A 171 9.09 -16.19 5.99
CA PHE A 171 9.95 -16.74 4.95
C PHE A 171 10.60 -15.66 4.09
N VAL A 172 9.84 -14.65 3.65
CA VAL A 172 10.38 -13.53 2.86
C VAL A 172 11.41 -12.75 3.66
N THR A 173 11.14 -12.48 4.95
CA THR A 173 12.13 -11.82 5.82
C THR A 173 13.42 -12.63 5.94
N TRP A 174 13.32 -13.94 6.19
CA TRP A 174 14.49 -14.82 6.21
C TRP A 174 15.21 -14.84 4.86
N LEU A 175 14.48 -14.91 3.75
CA LEU A 175 15.05 -14.98 2.42
C LEU A 175 15.83 -13.71 2.08
N ASP A 176 15.24 -12.55 2.35
CA ASP A 176 15.89 -11.25 2.11
C ASP A 176 17.11 -11.06 3.03
N GLU A 177 17.07 -11.56 4.27
CA GLU A 177 18.24 -11.59 5.16
C GLU A 177 19.37 -12.47 4.61
N GLU A 178 19.06 -13.67 4.10
CA GLU A 178 20.10 -14.54 3.52
C GLU A 178 20.64 -13.97 2.20
N LEU A 179 19.79 -13.40 1.34
CA LEU A 179 20.20 -12.76 0.08
C LEU A 179 21.00 -11.48 0.30
N SER A 180 20.81 -10.78 1.44
CA SER A 180 21.61 -9.60 1.82
C SER A 180 23.11 -9.88 1.99
N PHE A 181 23.51 -11.17 2.06
CA PHE A 181 24.90 -11.57 2.10
C PHE A 181 25.63 -11.37 0.76
N LEU A 182 24.89 -11.43 -0.36
CA LEU A 182 25.44 -11.26 -1.71
C LEU A 182 25.79 -9.78 -1.96
N VAL A 183 26.82 -9.54 -2.76
CA VAL A 183 27.23 -8.18 -3.16
C VAL A 183 26.10 -7.44 -3.90
N ASP A 184 25.48 -8.14 -4.84
CA ASP A 184 24.38 -7.64 -5.67
C ASP A 184 23.44 -8.81 -5.97
N GLU A 185 22.34 -8.89 -5.23
CA GLU A 185 21.36 -9.95 -5.36
C GLU A 185 20.93 -10.13 -6.84
N GLN A 186 20.55 -9.05 -7.50
CA GLN A 186 19.99 -9.09 -8.84
C GLN A 186 21.03 -9.52 -9.89
N ALA A 187 22.27 -9.05 -9.76
CA ALA A 187 23.32 -9.43 -10.68
C ALA A 187 23.77 -10.88 -10.48
N VAL A 188 23.91 -11.32 -9.22
CA VAL A 188 24.33 -12.69 -8.91
C VAL A 188 23.25 -13.70 -9.29
N LEU A 189 21.99 -13.46 -8.92
CA LEU A 189 20.89 -14.40 -9.15
C LEU A 189 20.59 -14.65 -10.64
N LYS A 190 20.92 -13.70 -11.53
CA LYS A 190 20.79 -13.87 -13.00
C LYS A 190 21.63 -15.01 -13.57
N HIS A 191 22.67 -15.43 -12.87
CA HIS A 191 23.54 -16.54 -13.29
C HIS A 191 23.02 -17.91 -12.84
N PHE A 192 21.90 -17.96 -12.11
CA PHE A 192 21.29 -19.17 -11.57
C PHE A 192 19.84 -19.32 -12.07
N ASP A 193 19.28 -20.53 -11.96
CA ASP A 193 17.86 -20.81 -12.27
C ASP A 193 16.93 -20.30 -11.14
N TRP A 194 17.02 -19.00 -10.85
CA TRP A 194 16.28 -18.34 -9.79
C TRP A 194 14.77 -18.29 -10.13
N PRO A 195 13.88 -18.76 -9.23
CA PRO A 195 12.44 -18.74 -9.46
C PRO A 195 11.85 -17.33 -9.27
N GLU A 196 12.25 -16.39 -10.12
CA GLU A 196 11.95 -14.95 -10.04
C GLU A 196 10.45 -14.68 -9.86
N LYS A 197 9.61 -15.26 -10.73
CA LYS A 197 8.14 -15.10 -10.66
C LYS A 197 7.60 -15.45 -9.27
N ARG A 198 8.07 -16.55 -8.67
CA ARG A 198 7.59 -17.02 -7.37
C ARG A 198 8.11 -16.12 -6.25
N ALA A 199 9.42 -15.84 -6.23
CA ALA A 199 10.05 -14.97 -5.24
C ALA A 199 9.39 -13.58 -5.20
N ASP A 200 9.16 -12.98 -6.36
CA ASP A 200 8.54 -11.66 -6.46
C ASP A 200 7.08 -11.68 -6.01
N THR A 201 6.35 -12.75 -6.32
CA THR A 201 4.96 -12.88 -5.87
C THR A 201 4.89 -13.06 -4.34
N LEU A 202 5.82 -13.81 -3.74
CA LEU A 202 5.93 -13.94 -2.28
C LEU A 202 6.23 -12.59 -1.62
N ARG A 203 7.18 -11.83 -2.17
CA ARG A 203 7.52 -10.48 -1.69
C ARG A 203 6.35 -9.50 -1.83
N ASP A 204 5.66 -9.50 -2.98
CA ASP A 204 4.46 -8.68 -3.21
C ASP A 204 3.36 -9.01 -2.19
N ALA A 205 3.09 -10.31 -1.95
CA ALA A 205 2.09 -10.76 -0.99
C ALA A 205 2.44 -10.33 0.45
N ALA A 206 3.69 -10.57 0.87
CA ALA A 206 4.18 -10.17 2.19
C ALA A 206 4.08 -8.66 2.40
N ALA A 207 4.54 -7.86 1.42
CA ALA A 207 4.52 -6.40 1.49
C ALA A 207 3.09 -5.84 1.56
N ARG A 208 2.15 -6.37 0.77
CA ARG A 208 0.74 -5.93 0.80
C ARG A 208 0.05 -6.27 2.12
N TYR A 209 0.27 -7.47 2.63
CA TYR A 209 -0.27 -7.88 3.92
C TYR A 209 0.26 -7.00 5.06
N GLN A 210 1.58 -6.79 5.12
CA GLN A 210 2.21 -5.89 6.09
C GLN A 210 1.72 -4.45 5.94
N GLY A 211 1.52 -3.97 4.71
CA GLY A 211 0.96 -2.64 4.46
C GLY A 211 -0.45 -2.46 5.04
N LEU A 212 -1.32 -3.46 4.89
CA LEU A 212 -2.66 -3.43 5.49
C LEU A 212 -2.61 -3.56 7.02
N LEU A 213 -1.74 -4.40 7.58
CA LEU A 213 -1.54 -4.51 9.02
C LEU A 213 -1.06 -3.19 9.63
N GLN A 214 -0.13 -2.52 8.95
CA GLN A 214 0.39 -1.23 9.40
C GLN A 214 -0.70 -0.15 9.35
N LEU A 215 -1.56 -0.16 8.32
CA LEU A 215 -2.72 0.73 8.26
C LEU A 215 -3.71 0.45 9.39
N GLU A 216 -4.07 -0.82 9.61
CA GLU A 216 -4.93 -1.26 10.71
C GLU A 216 -4.38 -0.78 12.05
N LYS A 217 -3.09 -1.03 12.32
CA LYS A 217 -2.43 -0.57 13.54
C LYS A 217 -2.46 0.95 13.68
N GLN A 218 -2.19 1.70 12.61
CA GLN A 218 -2.23 3.17 12.63
C GLN A 218 -3.60 3.71 13.00
N ILE A 219 -4.68 3.10 12.51
CA ILE A 219 -6.04 3.57 12.78
C ILE A 219 -6.57 3.05 14.13
N SER A 220 -6.27 1.82 14.51
CA SER A 220 -6.70 1.22 15.77
C SER A 220 -5.99 1.82 16.98
N SER A 221 -4.73 2.25 16.83
CA SER A 221 -3.97 2.95 17.88
C SER A 221 -4.25 4.45 17.95
N PHE A 222 -5.10 4.99 17.07
CA PHE A 222 -5.42 6.41 17.09
C PHE A 222 -6.20 6.76 18.36
N VAL A 223 -5.69 7.75 19.09
CA VAL A 223 -6.33 8.35 20.26
C VAL A 223 -6.52 9.84 20.00
N ASP A 224 -7.75 10.31 20.19
CA ASP A 224 -8.07 11.74 20.14
C ASP A 224 -7.33 12.51 21.23
N ASP A 225 -6.50 13.46 20.82
CA ASP A 225 -5.79 14.36 21.73
C ASP A 225 -6.67 15.57 22.04
N ARG A 226 -7.21 15.57 23.27
CA ARG A 226 -8.12 16.62 23.75
C ARG A 226 -7.44 17.98 23.92
N ALA A 227 -6.11 18.04 23.99
CA ALA A 227 -5.35 19.29 24.10
C ALA A 227 -5.26 20.03 22.75
N LEU A 228 -5.45 19.34 21.63
CA LEU A 228 -5.41 19.98 20.31
C LEU A 228 -6.65 20.82 20.06
N HIS A 229 -6.44 21.95 19.36
CA HIS A 229 -7.54 22.71 18.77
C HIS A 229 -8.39 21.80 17.87
N ARG A 230 -9.71 21.95 17.99
CA ARG A 230 -10.73 21.16 17.29
C ARG A 230 -10.39 20.89 15.83
N ASP A 231 -10.10 21.93 15.04
CA ASP A 231 -9.90 21.78 13.60
C ASP A 231 -8.66 20.92 13.28
N ALA A 232 -7.62 20.99 14.12
CA ALA A 232 -6.44 20.15 13.99
C ALA A 232 -6.73 18.68 14.35
N ALA A 233 -7.51 18.44 15.42
CA ALA A 233 -7.91 17.10 15.83
C ALA A 233 -8.81 16.42 14.78
N LEU A 234 -9.86 17.12 14.33
CA LEU A 234 -10.77 16.64 13.29
C LEU A 234 -10.04 16.47 11.94
N GLY A 235 -9.13 17.38 11.59
CA GLY A 235 -8.28 17.27 10.42
C GLY A 235 -7.41 16.01 10.44
N LYS A 236 -6.74 15.70 11.55
CA LYS A 236 -5.93 14.48 11.72
C LYS A 236 -6.76 13.20 11.53
N MET A 237 -7.93 13.12 12.16
CA MET A 237 -8.84 11.98 11.99
C MET A 237 -9.28 11.83 10.53
N TYR A 238 -9.64 12.94 9.89
CA TYR A 238 -10.08 12.91 8.49
C TYR A 238 -8.97 12.44 7.55
N SER A 239 -7.75 12.98 7.69
CA SER A 239 -6.61 12.59 6.87
C SER A 239 -6.21 11.12 7.07
N LEU A 240 -6.29 10.61 8.30
CA LEU A 240 -6.04 9.20 8.60
C LEU A 240 -7.07 8.28 7.92
N PHE A 241 -8.35 8.64 8.01
CA PHE A 241 -9.41 7.92 7.32
C PHE A 241 -9.22 7.97 5.79
N GLU A 242 -8.98 9.14 5.22
CA GLU A 242 -8.84 9.30 3.77
C GLU A 242 -7.66 8.48 3.21
N LYS A 243 -6.52 8.48 3.91
CA LYS A 243 -5.37 7.63 3.56
C LYS A 243 -5.77 6.15 3.58
N THR A 244 -6.45 5.72 4.64
CA THR A 244 -6.87 4.33 4.81
C THR A 244 -7.87 3.90 3.72
N GLU A 245 -8.88 4.73 3.45
CA GLU A 245 -9.88 4.51 2.40
C GLU A 245 -9.24 4.37 1.03
N LYS A 246 -8.35 5.29 0.64
CA LYS A 246 -7.64 5.24 -0.65
C LYS A 246 -6.79 3.98 -0.80
N SER A 247 -6.04 3.61 0.25
CA SER A 247 -5.20 2.41 0.24
C SER A 247 -6.03 1.13 0.15
N VAL A 248 -7.11 1.01 0.92
CA VAL A 248 -8.00 -0.16 0.87
C VAL A 248 -8.73 -0.23 -0.46
N HIS A 249 -9.22 0.90 -0.99
CA HIS A 249 -9.89 0.91 -2.29
C HIS A 249 -8.97 0.44 -3.43
N LYS A 250 -7.73 0.93 -3.47
CA LYS A 250 -6.72 0.46 -4.43
C LYS A 250 -6.45 -1.04 -4.28
N PHE A 251 -6.30 -1.52 -3.04
CA PHE A 251 -6.10 -2.95 -2.78
C PHE A 251 -7.28 -3.79 -3.29
N LEU A 252 -8.52 -3.38 -3.01
CA LEU A 252 -9.72 -4.08 -3.46
C LEU A 252 -9.86 -4.05 -4.99
N GLN A 253 -9.47 -2.94 -5.64
CA GLN A 253 -9.44 -2.85 -7.09
C GLN A 253 -8.49 -3.89 -7.72
N ASP A 254 -7.29 -4.05 -7.16
CA ASP A 254 -6.33 -5.07 -7.61
C ASP A 254 -6.83 -6.50 -7.29
N ARG A 255 -7.47 -6.69 -6.13
CA ARG A 255 -8.05 -7.97 -5.69
C ARG A 255 -9.20 -8.43 -6.59
N ASP A 256 -10.07 -7.50 -6.96
CA ASP A 256 -11.32 -7.76 -7.68
C ASP A 256 -11.22 -7.40 -9.17
N ALA A 257 -10.00 -7.22 -9.69
CA ALA A 257 -9.77 -6.95 -11.10
C ALA A 257 -10.37 -8.08 -11.96
N ALA A 258 -11.12 -7.70 -13.00
CA ALA A 258 -11.85 -8.64 -13.85
C ALA A 258 -10.93 -9.48 -14.75
N ASP A 259 -9.79 -8.91 -15.15
CA ASP A 259 -8.77 -9.63 -15.91
C ASP A 259 -7.97 -10.53 -14.97
N THR A 260 -8.02 -11.83 -15.22
CA THR A 260 -7.35 -12.87 -14.44
C THR A 260 -5.84 -12.63 -14.29
N LYS A 261 -5.20 -12.00 -15.29
CA LYS A 261 -3.76 -11.68 -15.24
C LYS A 261 -3.43 -10.59 -14.22
N ASN A 262 -4.34 -9.65 -14.02
CA ASN A 262 -4.19 -8.55 -13.06
C ASN A 262 -4.84 -8.86 -11.70
N ASN A 263 -5.74 -9.85 -11.66
CA ASN A 263 -6.43 -10.29 -10.46
C ASN A 263 -5.46 -10.86 -9.41
N LEU A 264 -5.39 -10.20 -8.25
CA LEU A 264 -4.44 -10.55 -7.19
C LEU A 264 -4.63 -11.98 -6.66
N ILE A 265 -5.88 -12.39 -6.46
CA ILE A 265 -6.22 -13.72 -5.94
C ILE A 265 -5.72 -14.80 -6.89
N SER A 266 -5.89 -14.59 -8.20
CA SER A 266 -5.47 -15.55 -9.23
C SER A 266 -3.95 -15.68 -9.27
N ARG A 267 -3.22 -14.55 -9.30
CA ARG A 267 -1.75 -14.55 -9.29
C ARG A 267 -1.17 -15.25 -8.06
N TYR A 268 -1.79 -15.09 -6.90
CA TYR A 268 -1.30 -15.70 -5.66
C TYR A 268 -1.63 -17.20 -5.60
N LYS A 269 -2.80 -17.60 -6.08
CA LYS A 269 -3.16 -19.03 -6.20
C LYS A 269 -2.25 -19.78 -7.18
N GLU A 270 -1.83 -19.16 -8.28
CA GLU A 270 -0.85 -19.73 -9.22
C GLU A 270 0.51 -20.04 -8.58
N GLN A 271 0.81 -19.43 -7.43
CA GLN A 271 2.06 -19.62 -6.68
C GLN A 271 1.83 -20.29 -5.32
N ASP A 272 0.67 -20.91 -5.09
CA ASP A 272 0.33 -21.60 -3.82
C ASP A 272 0.43 -20.68 -2.58
N ILE A 273 0.16 -19.38 -2.75
CA ILE A 273 0.17 -18.41 -1.65
C ILE A 273 -1.22 -18.35 -1.01
N PRO A 274 -1.33 -18.46 0.33
CA PRO A 274 -2.60 -18.34 1.04
C PRO A 274 -3.30 -17.01 0.75
N VAL A 275 -4.55 -17.08 0.31
CA VAL A 275 -5.36 -15.90 -0.06
C VAL A 275 -6.46 -15.56 0.95
N GLY A 276 -6.66 -16.39 1.98
CA GLY A 276 -7.77 -16.25 2.94
C GLY A 276 -7.80 -14.91 3.67
N TRP A 277 -6.63 -14.31 3.94
CA TRP A 277 -6.49 -13.00 4.58
C TRP A 277 -7.07 -11.83 3.76
N MET A 278 -7.22 -12.01 2.43
CA MET A 278 -7.79 -11.03 1.50
C MET A 278 -9.32 -11.07 1.42
N SER A 279 -9.94 -12.07 2.04
CA SER A 279 -11.39 -12.19 2.14
C SER A 279 -12.01 -10.97 2.83
N ASP A 280 -13.28 -10.70 2.55
CA ASP A 280 -14.03 -9.64 3.23
C ASP A 280 -14.14 -9.89 4.75
N ALA A 281 -14.07 -11.16 5.19
CA ALA A 281 -13.99 -11.53 6.61
C ALA A 281 -12.56 -11.51 7.18
N GLY A 282 -11.55 -11.19 6.36
CA GLY A 282 -10.13 -11.21 6.72
C GLY A 282 -9.64 -9.90 7.34
N LEU A 283 -8.47 -9.43 6.91
CA LEU A 283 -7.88 -8.21 7.48
C LEU A 283 -8.69 -6.94 7.14
N ILE A 284 -9.41 -6.96 6.01
CA ILE A 284 -10.22 -5.83 5.54
C ILE A 284 -11.32 -5.45 6.54
N VAL A 285 -12.01 -6.41 7.16
CA VAL A 285 -13.03 -6.09 8.15
C VAL A 285 -12.44 -5.45 9.41
N LYS A 286 -11.22 -5.84 9.82
CA LYS A 286 -10.54 -5.22 10.97
C LYS A 286 -10.22 -3.76 10.69
N VAL A 287 -9.65 -3.46 9.51
CA VAL A 287 -9.40 -2.08 9.06
C VAL A 287 -10.70 -1.27 9.02
N LYS A 288 -11.77 -1.82 8.44
CA LYS A 288 -13.08 -1.16 8.38
C LYS A 288 -13.66 -0.90 9.77
N LEU A 289 -13.57 -1.86 10.69
CA LEU A 289 -14.03 -1.70 12.06
C LEU A 289 -13.26 -0.59 12.80
N ALA A 290 -11.95 -0.50 12.58
CA ALA A 290 -11.15 0.58 13.12
C ALA A 290 -11.54 1.95 12.54
N CYS A 291 -11.89 2.04 11.25
CA CYS A 291 -12.51 3.24 10.67
C CYS A 291 -13.84 3.61 11.36
N VAL A 292 -14.70 2.63 11.66
CA VAL A 292 -15.96 2.87 12.38
C VAL A 292 -15.71 3.42 13.79
N ASN A 293 -14.67 2.94 14.47
CA ASN A 293 -14.26 3.46 15.76
C ASN A 293 -13.67 4.88 15.65
N LEU A 294 -12.90 5.17 14.61
CA LEU A 294 -12.42 6.52 14.32
C LEU A 294 -13.59 7.49 14.06
N ALA A 295 -14.63 7.05 13.34
CA ALA A 295 -15.87 7.80 13.14
C ALA A 295 -16.56 8.12 14.46
N LYS A 296 -16.66 7.15 15.37
CA LYS A 296 -17.20 7.38 16.71
C LYS A 296 -16.42 8.46 17.45
N GLN A 297 -15.09 8.40 17.45
CA GLN A 297 -14.24 9.41 18.10
C GLN A 297 -14.47 10.80 17.49
N TYR A 298 -14.51 10.88 16.17
CA TYR A 298 -14.79 12.13 15.43
C TYR A 298 -16.12 12.74 15.83
N MET A 299 -17.19 11.93 15.78
CA MET A 299 -18.54 12.37 16.13
C MET A 299 -18.62 12.81 17.58
N THR A 300 -18.00 12.07 18.50
CA THR A 300 -17.94 12.42 19.92
C THR A 300 -17.23 13.75 20.14
N ARG A 301 -16.10 13.99 19.45
CA ARG A 301 -15.39 15.26 19.50
C ARG A 301 -16.27 16.40 18.99
N VAL A 302 -16.93 16.22 17.84
CA VAL A 302 -17.86 17.22 17.30
C VAL A 302 -18.98 17.58 18.29
N VAL A 303 -19.60 16.58 18.93
CA VAL A 303 -20.63 16.82 19.96
C VAL A 303 -20.06 17.62 21.13
N SER A 304 -18.90 17.22 21.66
CA SER A 304 -18.28 17.92 22.80
C SER A 304 -18.00 19.40 22.49
N GLU A 305 -17.61 19.71 21.25
CA GLU A 305 -17.34 21.08 20.81
C GLU A 305 -18.64 21.88 20.63
N ILE A 306 -19.70 21.26 20.10
CA ILE A 306 -21.03 21.89 20.02
C ILE A 306 -21.55 22.21 21.44
N ASP A 307 -21.39 21.29 22.39
CA ASP A 307 -21.78 21.49 23.79
C ASP A 307 -20.95 22.60 24.45
N GLY A 308 -19.66 22.65 24.17
CA GLY A 308 -18.77 23.72 24.61
C GLY A 308 -19.18 25.10 24.07
N LEU A 309 -19.62 25.17 22.81
CA LEU A 309 -20.11 26.40 22.19
C LEU A 309 -21.44 26.87 22.79
N ARG A 310 -22.35 25.94 23.10
CA ARG A 310 -23.65 26.26 23.74
C ARG A 310 -23.51 26.70 25.20
N GLY A 311 -22.43 26.32 25.87
CA GLY A 311 -22.09 26.79 27.21
C GLY A 311 -23.04 26.24 28.28
N ILE A 312 -22.61 25.21 28.99
CA ILE A 312 -23.26 24.79 30.26
C ILE A 312 -22.94 25.79 31.41
N ASN A 313 -22.22 26.88 31.14
CA ASN A 313 -21.89 27.89 32.15
C ASN A 313 -23.00 28.94 32.28
N LYS A 314 -23.53 29.00 33.50
CA LYS A 314 -24.71 29.73 33.97
C LYS A 314 -24.68 31.27 33.85
N ASP A 315 -23.65 31.87 33.24
CA ASP A 315 -23.51 33.34 33.12
C ASP A 315 -24.08 33.88 31.80
N HIS A 316 -25.31 33.48 31.47
CA HIS A 316 -26.03 33.91 30.25
C HIS A 316 -26.46 35.39 30.28
N THR A 317 -26.05 36.19 31.26
CA THR A 317 -26.59 37.53 31.48
C THR A 317 -25.99 38.61 30.57
N ARG A 318 -24.98 38.30 29.73
CA ARG A 318 -24.30 39.30 28.88
C ARG A 318 -23.92 38.84 27.46
N GLU A 319 -24.57 37.80 26.92
CA GLU A 319 -24.29 37.42 25.53
C GLU A 319 -25.07 38.31 24.54
N THR A 320 -24.34 38.98 23.64
CA THR A 320 -24.98 39.79 22.60
C THR A 320 -25.53 38.90 21.48
N ALA A 321 -26.62 39.34 20.84
CA ALA A 321 -27.28 38.59 19.77
C ALA A 321 -26.34 38.19 18.61
N LEU A 322 -25.29 39.00 18.32
CA LEU A 322 -24.28 38.67 17.31
C LEU A 322 -23.41 37.47 17.72
N PHE A 323 -22.96 37.39 18.98
CA PHE A 323 -22.16 36.26 19.46
C PHE A 323 -22.97 34.97 19.50
N LYS A 324 -24.24 35.05 19.91
CA LYS A 324 -25.18 33.92 19.86
C LYS A 324 -25.31 33.37 18.42
N ARG A 325 -25.58 34.25 17.45
CA ARG A 325 -25.69 33.87 16.03
C ARG A 325 -24.42 33.24 15.48
N LEU A 326 -23.25 33.77 15.85
CA LEU A 326 -21.96 33.22 15.40
C LEU A 326 -21.71 31.82 15.95
N LYS A 327 -22.07 31.57 17.22
CA LYS A 327 -21.99 30.23 17.84
C LYS A 327 -22.93 29.23 17.19
N GLU A 328 -24.17 29.62 16.90
CA GLU A 328 -25.14 28.80 16.19
C GLU A 328 -24.61 28.41 14.81
N GLN A 329 -24.12 29.38 14.02
CA GLN A 329 -23.51 29.10 12.71
C GLN A 329 -22.31 28.15 12.81
N ASN A 330 -21.42 28.34 13.80
CA ASN A 330 -20.27 27.46 14.00
C ASN A 330 -20.70 26.04 14.42
N SER A 331 -21.73 25.92 15.26
CA SER A 331 -22.34 24.64 15.64
C SER A 331 -22.95 23.93 14.42
N GLU A 332 -23.64 24.66 13.54
CA GLU A 332 -24.19 24.09 12.31
C GLU A 332 -23.10 23.60 11.37
N VAL A 333 -22.02 24.37 11.17
CA VAL A 333 -20.89 23.95 10.34
C VAL A 333 -20.28 22.65 10.89
N LEU A 334 -20.09 22.58 12.21
CA LEU A 334 -19.56 21.39 12.88
C LEU A 334 -20.48 20.17 12.72
N LEU A 335 -21.77 20.37 12.90
CA LEU A 335 -22.76 19.32 12.74
C LEU A 335 -22.72 18.76 11.30
N HIS A 336 -22.74 19.63 10.29
CA HIS A 336 -22.64 19.21 8.88
C HIS A 336 -21.35 18.47 8.60
N GLN A 337 -20.23 18.93 9.15
CA GLN A 337 -18.94 18.26 9.04
C GLN A 337 -18.96 16.86 9.67
N GLY A 338 -19.51 16.73 10.89
CA GLY A 338 -19.70 15.46 11.58
C GLY A 338 -20.54 14.47 10.79
N VAL A 339 -21.69 14.91 10.28
CA VAL A 339 -22.60 14.07 9.48
C VAL A 339 -21.97 13.66 8.16
N ARG A 340 -21.29 14.56 7.45
CA ARG A 340 -20.59 14.23 6.19
C ARG A 340 -19.49 13.19 6.41
N PHE A 341 -18.71 13.34 7.48
CA PHE A 341 -17.69 12.36 7.82
C PHE A 341 -18.30 11.00 8.16
N ALA A 342 -19.31 10.97 9.03
CA ALA A 342 -20.02 9.75 9.39
C ALA A 342 -20.61 9.04 8.16
N PHE A 343 -21.27 9.79 7.27
CA PHE A 343 -21.81 9.25 6.02
C PHE A 343 -20.73 8.64 5.14
N ARG A 344 -19.59 9.31 4.95
CA ARG A 344 -18.48 8.77 4.15
C ARG A 344 -17.92 7.48 4.73
N VAL A 345 -17.70 7.42 6.04
CA VAL A 345 -17.24 6.20 6.70
C VAL A 345 -18.28 5.09 6.54
N HIS A 346 -19.57 5.39 6.73
CA HIS A 346 -20.65 4.43 6.55
C HIS A 346 -20.69 3.85 5.13
N GLN A 347 -20.52 4.67 4.09
CA GLN A 347 -20.45 4.20 2.69
C GLN A 347 -19.24 3.28 2.47
N PHE A 348 -18.10 3.61 3.07
CA PHE A 348 -16.88 2.80 2.97
C PHE A 348 -16.99 1.44 3.70
N THR A 349 -17.57 1.43 4.91
CA THR A 349 -17.62 0.23 5.76
C THR A 349 -18.84 -0.64 5.51
N GLY A 350 -19.92 -0.08 4.94
CA GLY A 350 -21.20 -0.76 4.72
C GLY A 350 -22.11 -0.79 5.95
N GLY A 351 -21.82 0.00 6.98
CA GLY A 351 -22.60 0.05 8.23
C GLY A 351 -21.78 0.47 9.45
N PHE A 352 -22.47 0.70 10.57
CA PHE A 352 -21.90 1.09 11.86
C PHE A 352 -22.17 0.08 12.97
N THR A 353 -21.33 0.08 13.99
CA THR A 353 -21.57 -0.65 15.25
C THR A 353 -22.62 0.08 16.10
N ALA A 354 -23.24 -0.62 17.06
CA ALA A 354 -24.20 -0.02 17.99
C ALA A 354 -23.63 1.20 18.72
N GLN A 355 -22.35 1.17 19.09
CA GLN A 355 -21.70 2.31 19.76
C GLN A 355 -21.51 3.52 18.82
N SER A 356 -21.13 3.29 17.57
CA SER A 356 -20.99 4.37 16.59
C SER A 356 -22.34 4.95 16.18
N LEU A 357 -23.39 4.13 16.13
CA LEU A 357 -24.76 4.61 15.94
C LEU A 357 -25.21 5.48 17.12
N GLY A 358 -24.93 5.09 18.37
CA GLY A 358 -25.24 5.93 19.54
C GLY A 358 -24.56 7.31 19.49
N ALA A 359 -23.30 7.38 19.02
CA ALA A 359 -22.61 8.66 18.81
C ALA A 359 -23.25 9.50 17.66
N PHE A 360 -23.76 8.84 16.63
CA PHE A 360 -24.50 9.50 15.55
C PHE A 360 -25.88 10.00 16.02
N ASP A 361 -26.57 9.28 16.90
CA ASP A 361 -27.84 9.72 17.47
C ASP A 361 -27.67 10.93 18.39
N GLU A 362 -26.54 11.05 19.09
CA GLU A 362 -26.19 12.26 19.84
C GLU A 362 -25.99 13.46 18.89
N LEU A 363 -25.28 13.29 17.76
CA LEU A 363 -25.20 14.32 16.71
C LEU A 363 -26.58 14.76 16.22
N LYS A 364 -27.48 13.80 15.99
CA LYS A 364 -28.87 14.09 15.58
C LYS A 364 -29.65 14.85 16.64
N ARG A 365 -29.48 14.54 17.93
CA ARG A 365 -30.14 15.29 19.01
C ARG A 365 -29.72 16.77 19.00
N ARG A 366 -28.43 17.06 18.80
CA ARG A 366 -27.94 18.46 18.75
C ARG A 366 -28.42 19.24 17.53
N HIS A 367 -28.80 18.57 16.46
CA HIS A 367 -29.52 19.20 15.35
C HIS A 367 -30.91 19.66 15.78
N ASN A 368 -31.67 18.76 16.43
CA ASN A 368 -33.05 19.01 16.85
C ASN A 368 -33.12 20.08 17.95
N ASP A 369 -32.22 20.05 18.94
CA ASP A 369 -32.12 21.04 20.02
C ASP A 369 -31.66 22.42 19.54
N GLY A 370 -31.21 22.57 18.29
CA GLY A 370 -30.92 23.86 17.66
C GLY A 370 -32.07 24.43 16.84
N THR A 371 -33.12 23.64 16.60
CA THR A 371 -34.26 24.00 15.73
C THR A 371 -35.51 24.38 16.54
N THR A 372 -35.56 24.01 17.83
CA THR A 372 -36.53 24.49 18.83
C THR A 372 -36.02 25.73 19.53
#